data_AF-A0A7I8ECU8-F1
#
_entry.id   AF-A0A7I8ECU8-F1
#
_cell.length_a   1.000
_cell.length_b   1.000
_cell.length_c   1.000
_cell.angle_alpha   90.00
_cell.angle_beta   90.00
_cell.angle_gamma   90.00
#
_symmetry.space_group_name_H-M   'P 1'
#
loop_
_entity.id
_entity.type
_entity.pdbx_description
1 polymer ?
#
loop_
_entity_poly.entity_id
_entity_poly.type
_entity_poly.pdbx_seq_one_letter_code
_entity_poly.pdbx_strand_id
1 'polypeptide(L)'
;MENEIVIDSAPEARRLQAAAGWRWIVEATQMFRANWLQWLLITLVFIVIVMGLSLTPIINVVSTVLTPVLLGGVMWAAQGARQGRTPEVGDVFAGFRQRPRELLRVGLYYLIGVMIVALLLVALMYVFNLTETFEAWRTAATMTDRPDIGGAGWLVVLLGLIGMLVVYSCYFFAPALVMLHGISASEAMKLSLVGFWRNWLPVLLASAILSGLAIIAMIPMMLGLIVLIPVVLLTNYTAYADVFDPR
;
A
#
# COMPACT_ATOMS: atom_id res chain seq x y z
N MET A 1 21.76 42.10 1.28
CA MET A 1 22.07 40.72 0.92
C MET A 1 21.66 39.86 2.10
N GLU A 2 20.36 39.61 2.22
CA GLU A 2 19.82 38.66 3.20
C GLU A 2 19.84 37.28 2.54
N ASN A 3 20.65 36.38 3.07
CA ASN A 3 20.57 34.97 2.76
C ASN A 3 19.22 34.47 3.29
N GLU A 4 18.22 34.37 2.42
CA GLU A 4 17.10 33.47 2.64
C GLU A 4 17.69 32.06 2.76
N ILE A 5 17.83 31.60 4.00
CA ILE A 5 18.00 30.19 4.29
C ILE A 5 16.66 29.56 3.87
N VAL A 6 16.60 29.11 2.62
CA VAL A 6 15.57 28.17 2.17
C VAL A 6 15.80 26.90 2.97
N ILE A 7 15.21 26.83 4.16
CA ILE A 7 15.10 25.57 4.90
C ILE A 7 14.20 24.73 4.02
N ASP A 8 14.79 23.76 3.33
CA ASP A 8 14.07 22.78 2.52
C ASP A 8 13.07 22.07 3.44
N SER A 9 11.83 22.55 3.43
CA SER A 9 10.74 22.06 4.29
C SER A 9 10.15 20.75 3.77
N ALA A 10 10.85 20.08 2.85
CA ALA A 10 10.47 18.78 2.34
C ALA A 10 10.62 17.73 3.46
N PRO A 11 9.60 16.89 3.70
CA PRO A 11 9.72 15.80 4.65
C PRO A 11 10.89 14.88 4.27
N GLU A 12 11.85 14.71 5.19
CA GLU A 12 12.98 13.83 4.95
C GLU A 12 12.70 12.43 5.52
N ALA A 13 12.89 11.40 4.70
CA ALA A 13 12.75 10.02 5.16
C ALA A 13 13.86 9.67 6.16
N ARG A 14 13.54 9.39 7.42
CA ARG A 14 14.52 8.91 8.40
C ARG A 14 14.91 7.45 8.15
N ARG A 15 16.08 7.03 8.64
CA ARG A 15 16.49 5.61 8.68
C ARG A 15 16.21 5.04 10.06
N LEU A 16 15.49 3.94 10.13
CA LEU A 16 15.09 3.29 11.36
C LEU A 16 15.72 1.90 11.50
N GLN A 17 15.82 1.43 12.74
CA GLN A 17 16.26 0.07 13.05
C GLN A 17 15.15 -0.94 12.76
N ALA A 18 15.50 -2.19 12.44
CA ALA A 18 14.56 -3.26 12.13
C ALA A 18 13.40 -3.39 13.14
N ALA A 19 13.70 -3.25 14.44
CA ALA A 19 12.72 -3.33 15.52
C ALA A 19 11.58 -2.29 15.42
N ALA A 20 11.76 -1.21 14.66
CA ALA A 20 10.70 -0.25 14.37
C ALA A 20 9.49 -0.93 13.70
N GLY A 21 9.70 -1.96 12.87
CA GLY A 21 8.61 -2.72 12.24
C GLY A 21 7.64 -3.35 13.25
N TRP A 22 8.17 -3.90 14.36
CA TRP A 22 7.34 -4.38 15.46
C TRP A 22 6.62 -3.24 16.19
N ARG A 23 7.34 -2.14 16.44
CA ARG A 23 6.77 -0.95 17.10
C ARG A 23 5.59 -0.37 16.32
N TRP A 24 5.66 -0.32 14.99
CA TRP A 24 4.56 0.17 14.14
C TRP A 24 3.28 -0.63 14.35
N ILE A 25 3.39 -1.97 14.45
CA ILE A 25 2.25 -2.87 14.68
C ILE A 25 1.69 -2.66 16.10
N VAL A 26 2.56 -2.52 17.10
CA VAL A 26 2.14 -2.29 18.49
C VAL A 26 1.40 -0.96 18.62
N GLU A 27 1.96 0.12 18.08
CA GLU A 27 1.34 1.45 18.07
C GLU A 27 0.02 1.44 17.30
N ALA A 28 -0.04 0.78 16.14
CA ALA A 28 -1.28 0.61 15.36
C ALA A 28 -2.34 -0.16 16.15
N THR A 29 -1.95 -1.20 16.89
CA THR A 29 -2.85 -1.97 17.75
C THR A 29 -3.37 -1.13 18.92
N GLN A 30 -2.55 -0.25 19.48
CA GLN A 30 -2.98 0.69 20.52
C GLN A 30 -3.99 1.70 19.97
N MET A 31 -3.71 2.29 18.80
CA MET A 31 -4.64 3.19 18.10
C MET A 31 -5.97 2.50 17.78
N PHE A 32 -5.91 1.23 17.35
CA PHE A 32 -7.10 0.41 17.12
C PHE A 32 -7.90 0.23 18.40
N ARG A 33 -7.28 -0.23 19.49
CA ARG A 33 -7.98 -0.48 20.77
C ARG A 33 -8.63 0.76 21.36
N ALA A 34 -8.02 1.93 21.19
CA ALA A 34 -8.57 3.19 21.71
C ALA A 34 -9.93 3.56 21.09
N ASN A 35 -10.16 3.23 19.82
CA ASN A 35 -11.40 3.56 19.08
C ASN A 35 -11.86 2.37 18.22
N TRP A 36 -11.91 1.17 18.81
CA TRP A 36 -12.03 -0.09 18.06
C TRP A 36 -13.28 -0.13 17.17
N LEU A 37 -14.42 0.35 17.68
CA LEU A 37 -15.69 0.34 16.95
C LEU A 37 -15.63 1.26 15.73
N GLN A 38 -15.07 2.45 15.89
CA GLN A 38 -14.91 3.43 14.83
C GLN A 38 -13.99 2.89 13.73
N TRP A 39 -12.88 2.25 14.11
CA TRP A 39 -11.97 1.63 13.14
C TRP A 39 -12.59 0.45 12.39
N LEU A 40 -13.41 -0.36 13.06
CA LEU A 40 -14.18 -1.40 12.39
C LEU A 40 -15.17 -0.82 11.39
N LEU A 41 -15.90 0.23 11.75
CA LEU A 41 -16.86 0.88 10.85
C LEU A 41 -16.18 1.55 9.65
N ILE A 42 -15.08 2.29 9.88
CA ILE A 42 -14.27 2.89 8.81
C ILE A 42 -13.76 1.79 7.86
N THR A 43 -13.24 0.70 8.42
CA THR A 43 -12.71 -0.41 7.63
C THR A 43 -13.80 -1.14 6.86
N LEU A 44 -14.96 -1.35 7.46
CA LEU A 44 -16.12 -1.95 6.79
C LEU A 44 -16.53 -1.10 5.59
N VAL A 45 -16.67 0.22 5.77
CA VAL A 45 -17.00 1.14 4.67
C VAL A 45 -15.90 1.11 3.59
N PHE A 46 -14.63 1.14 3.98
CA PHE A 46 -13.51 1.03 3.05
C PHE A 46 -13.58 -0.24 2.21
N ILE A 47 -13.77 -1.41 2.85
CA ILE A 47 -13.85 -2.71 2.18
C ILE A 47 -15.07 -2.76 1.25
N VAL A 48 -16.25 -2.34 1.72
CA VAL A 48 -17.49 -2.38 0.91
C VAL A 48 -17.32 -1.54 -0.36
N ILE A 49 -16.71 -0.35 -0.26
CA ILE A 49 -16.44 0.50 -1.42
C ILE A 49 -15.45 -0.19 -2.36
N VAL A 50 -14.30 -0.66 -1.85
CA VAL A 50 -13.27 -1.30 -2.69
C VAL A 50 -13.80 -2.57 -3.37
N MET A 51 -14.56 -3.40 -2.65
CA MET A 51 -15.20 -4.60 -3.19
C MET A 51 -16.25 -4.25 -4.24
N GLY A 52 -17.11 -3.25 -3.96
CA GLY A 52 -18.12 -2.77 -4.92
C GLY A 52 -17.50 -2.25 -6.21
N LEU A 53 -16.35 -1.57 -6.12
CA LEU A 53 -15.59 -1.10 -7.28
C LEU A 53 -14.87 -2.25 -8.02
N SER A 54 -14.70 -3.42 -7.42
CA SER A 54 -13.99 -4.56 -8.02
C SER A 54 -14.91 -5.57 -8.71
N LEU A 55 -16.24 -5.34 -8.71
CA LEU A 55 -17.22 -6.29 -9.26
C LEU A 55 -17.16 -6.44 -10.77
N THR A 56 -16.64 -5.45 -11.51
CA THR A 56 -16.50 -5.54 -12.97
C THR A 56 -15.07 -5.19 -13.41
N PRO A 57 -14.56 -5.80 -14.51
CA PRO A 57 -13.23 -5.50 -15.01
C PRO A 57 -12.98 -4.03 -15.34
N ILE A 58 -13.99 -3.32 -15.86
CA ILE A 58 -13.89 -1.89 -16.21
C ILE A 58 -13.82 -1.03 -14.94
N ILE A 59 -14.65 -1.33 -13.94
CA ILE A 59 -14.65 -0.57 -12.68
C ILE A 59 -13.37 -0.88 -11.87
N ASN A 60 -12.72 -2.03 -12.08
CA ASN A 60 -11.46 -2.35 -11.41
C ASN A 60 -10.35 -1.31 -11.70
N VAL A 61 -10.27 -0.80 -12.93
CA VAL A 61 -9.34 0.30 -13.27
C VAL A 61 -9.66 1.56 -12.46
N VAL A 62 -10.95 1.90 -12.34
CA VAL A 62 -11.42 3.03 -11.52
C VAL A 62 -11.11 2.79 -10.04
N SER A 63 -11.28 1.55 -9.56
CA SER A 63 -10.97 1.15 -8.18
C SER A 63 -9.49 1.37 -7.84
N THR A 64 -8.60 1.06 -8.78
CA THR A 64 -7.15 1.22 -8.62
C THR A 64 -6.78 2.70 -8.44
N VAL A 65 -7.46 3.59 -9.16
CA VAL A 65 -7.24 5.03 -9.07
C VAL A 65 -7.92 5.65 -7.83
N LEU A 66 -9.07 5.12 -7.41
CA LEU A 66 -9.82 5.64 -6.25
C LEU A 66 -9.30 5.16 -4.90
N THR A 67 -8.69 3.98 -4.84
CA THR A 67 -8.14 3.41 -3.60
C THR A 67 -7.22 4.36 -2.83
N PRO A 68 -6.23 5.06 -3.44
CA PRO A 68 -5.40 6.03 -2.72
C PRO A 68 -6.19 7.21 -2.14
N VAL A 69 -7.33 7.57 -2.74
CA VAL A 69 -8.21 8.62 -2.19
C VAL A 69 -8.83 8.15 -0.87
N LEU A 70 -9.31 6.91 -0.83
CA LEU A 70 -9.85 6.29 0.39
C LEU A 70 -8.76 6.08 1.45
N LEU A 71 -7.58 5.59 1.04
CA LEU A 71 -6.44 5.44 1.94
C LEU A 71 -6.03 6.79 2.54
N GLY A 72 -5.98 7.86 1.73
CA GLY A 72 -5.77 9.22 2.25
C GLY A 72 -6.78 9.60 3.33
N GLY A 73 -8.06 9.26 3.14
CA GLY A 73 -9.09 9.43 4.18
C GLY A 73 -8.79 8.67 5.48
N VAL A 74 -8.34 7.41 5.37
CA VAL A 74 -7.91 6.61 6.52
C VAL A 74 -6.69 7.25 7.21
N MET A 75 -5.71 7.75 6.46
CA MET A 75 -4.53 8.45 7.01
C MET A 75 -4.94 9.73 7.76
N TRP A 76 -5.91 10.46 7.23
CA TRP A 76 -6.49 11.63 7.91
C TRP A 76 -7.21 11.28 9.22
N ALA A 77 -8.00 10.21 9.21
CA ALA A 77 -8.64 9.69 10.42
C ALA A 77 -7.58 9.31 11.46
N ALA A 78 -6.50 8.66 11.04
CA ALA A 78 -5.44 8.20 11.92
C ALA A 78 -4.62 9.35 12.51
N GLN A 79 -4.34 10.39 11.71
CA GLN A 79 -3.72 11.63 12.18
C GLN A 79 -4.60 12.31 13.23
N GLY A 80 -5.90 12.44 12.98
CA GLY A 80 -6.86 12.98 13.96
C GLY A 80 -6.88 12.17 15.25
N ALA A 81 -6.91 10.83 15.15
CA ALA A 81 -6.87 9.92 16.29
C ALA A 81 -5.64 10.13 17.17
N ARG A 82 -4.47 10.29 16.54
CA ARG A 82 -3.21 10.56 17.25
C ARG A 82 -3.22 11.92 17.96
N GLN A 83 -3.98 12.88 17.45
CA GLN A 83 -4.19 14.21 18.04
C GLN A 83 -5.34 14.26 19.08
N GLY A 84 -5.92 13.11 19.44
CA GLY A 84 -6.99 13.00 20.44
C GLY A 84 -8.41 13.18 19.90
N ARG A 85 -8.58 13.35 18.57
CA ARG A 85 -9.91 13.38 17.94
C ARG A 85 -10.43 11.96 17.74
N THR A 86 -11.67 11.69 18.14
CA THR A 86 -12.32 10.41 17.82
C THR A 86 -12.50 10.28 16.30
N PRO A 87 -12.06 9.17 15.67
CA PRO A 87 -12.28 8.92 14.25
C PRO A 87 -13.77 8.81 13.93
N GLU A 88 -14.19 9.41 12.82
CA GLU A 88 -15.55 9.30 12.34
C GLU A 88 -15.60 8.47 11.06
N VAL A 89 -16.70 7.75 10.83
CA VAL A 89 -16.88 6.95 9.61
C VAL A 89 -16.76 7.81 8.35
N GLY A 90 -17.20 9.07 8.42
CA GLY A 90 -17.08 10.03 7.33
C GLY A 90 -15.65 10.42 6.97
N ASP A 91 -14.66 10.19 7.85
CA ASP A 91 -13.26 10.52 7.59
C ASP A 91 -12.67 9.70 6.43
N VAL A 92 -13.21 8.51 6.13
CA VAL A 92 -12.77 7.70 4.97
C VAL A 92 -12.93 8.47 3.65
N PHE A 93 -13.86 9.42 3.60
CA PHE A 93 -14.09 10.28 2.43
C PHE A 93 -13.30 11.59 2.48
N ALA A 94 -12.47 11.83 3.51
CA ALA A 94 -11.71 13.06 3.64
C ALA A 94 -10.74 13.28 2.46
N GLY A 95 -10.20 12.20 1.87
CA GLY A 95 -9.37 12.28 0.66
C GLY A 95 -10.09 12.93 -0.53
N PHE A 96 -11.40 12.74 -0.67
CA PHE A 96 -12.20 13.39 -1.72
C PHE A 96 -12.40 14.89 -1.47
N ARG A 97 -12.34 15.32 -0.21
CA ARG A 97 -12.61 16.70 0.20
C ARG A 97 -11.35 17.56 0.21
N GLN A 98 -10.23 17.00 0.69
CA GLN A 98 -9.02 17.80 0.93
C GLN A 98 -8.05 17.81 -0.25
N ARG A 99 -7.66 16.62 -0.74
CA ARG A 99 -6.61 16.47 -1.76
C ARG A 99 -7.02 15.53 -2.91
N PRO A 100 -8.24 15.64 -3.48
CA PRO A 100 -8.73 14.67 -4.46
C PRO A 100 -7.85 14.59 -5.71
N ARG A 101 -7.40 15.74 -6.23
CA ARG A 101 -6.63 15.82 -7.47
C ARG A 101 -5.29 15.08 -7.36
N GLU A 102 -4.55 15.32 -6.29
CA GLU A 102 -3.24 14.71 -6.08
C GLU A 102 -3.36 13.23 -5.71
N LEU A 103 -4.35 12.83 -4.90
CA LEU A 103 -4.57 11.42 -4.58
C LEU A 103 -5.02 10.60 -5.81
N LEU A 104 -5.84 11.18 -6.69
CA LEU A 104 -6.17 10.57 -7.98
C LEU A 104 -4.94 10.44 -8.88
N ARG A 105 -4.03 11.43 -8.87
CA ARG A 105 -2.75 11.34 -9.60
C ARG A 105 -1.86 10.24 -9.05
N VAL A 106 -1.80 10.04 -7.72
CA VAL A 106 -1.10 8.89 -7.13
C VAL A 106 -1.66 7.57 -7.66
N GLY A 107 -2.99 7.44 -7.70
CA GLY A 107 -3.65 6.26 -8.27
C GLY A 107 -3.36 6.05 -9.76
N LEU A 108 -3.33 7.14 -10.53
CA LEU A 108 -2.97 7.10 -11.95
C LEU A 108 -1.50 6.69 -12.14
N TYR A 109 -0.56 7.23 -11.36
CA TYR A 109 0.85 6.84 -11.43
C TYR A 109 1.07 5.38 -11.03
N TYR A 110 0.35 4.91 -10.01
CA TYR A 110 0.35 3.50 -9.64
C TYR A 110 -0.16 2.62 -10.79
N LEU A 111 -1.31 2.97 -11.39
CA LEU A 111 -1.87 2.26 -12.54
C LEU A 111 -0.89 2.23 -13.72
N ILE A 112 -0.28 3.37 -14.07
CA ILE A 112 0.72 3.45 -15.14
C ILE A 112 1.91 2.53 -14.81
N GLY A 113 2.40 2.55 -13.57
CA GLY A 113 3.49 1.66 -13.13
C GLY A 113 3.16 0.18 -13.31
N VAL A 114 1.96 -0.24 -12.88
CA VAL A 114 1.47 -1.62 -13.06
C VAL A 114 1.37 -1.96 -14.55
N MET A 115 0.84 -1.05 -15.38
CA MET A 115 0.70 -1.26 -16.82
C MET A 115 2.07 -1.40 -17.52
N ILE A 116 3.06 -0.59 -17.14
CA ILE A 116 4.43 -0.71 -17.67
C ILE A 116 5.01 -2.09 -17.34
N VAL A 117 4.89 -2.54 -16.09
CA VAL A 117 5.38 -3.87 -15.68
C VAL A 117 4.63 -4.97 -16.45
N ALA A 118 3.31 -4.88 -16.55
CA ALA A 118 2.51 -5.87 -17.28
C ALA A 118 2.91 -5.96 -18.77
N LEU A 119 3.08 -4.83 -19.45
CA LEU A 119 3.51 -4.79 -20.86
C LEU A 119 4.91 -5.35 -21.04
N LEU A 120 5.84 -5.05 -20.12
CA LEU A 120 7.19 -5.62 -20.14
C LEU A 120 7.13 -7.14 -19.99
N LEU A 121 6.31 -7.67 -19.07
CA LEU A 121 6.17 -9.10 -18.88
C LEU A 121 5.59 -9.79 -20.11
N VAL A 122 4.55 -9.22 -20.72
CA VAL A 122 3.99 -9.73 -21.98
C VAL A 122 5.05 -9.74 -23.07
N ALA A 123 5.81 -8.66 -23.23
CA ALA A 123 6.89 -8.58 -24.22
C ALA A 123 7.97 -9.65 -23.98
N LEU A 124 8.39 -9.85 -22.73
CA LEU A 124 9.37 -10.89 -22.38
C LEU A 124 8.83 -12.30 -22.65
N MET A 125 7.54 -12.55 -22.36
CA MET A 125 6.90 -13.83 -22.67
C MET A 125 6.92 -14.12 -24.18
N TYR A 126 6.70 -13.12 -25.03
CA TYR A 126 6.84 -13.26 -26.48
C TYR A 126 8.29 -13.53 -26.89
N VAL A 127 9.26 -12.78 -26.36
CA VAL A 127 10.69 -12.95 -26.70
C VAL A 127 11.22 -14.34 -26.36
N PHE A 128 10.78 -14.90 -25.24
CA PHE A 128 11.20 -16.23 -24.78
C PHE A 128 10.29 -17.37 -25.26
N ASN A 129 9.29 -17.11 -26.12
CA ASN A 129 8.28 -18.08 -26.57
C ASN A 129 7.56 -18.79 -25.41
N LEU A 130 7.30 -18.06 -24.33
CA LEU A 130 6.69 -18.60 -23.11
C LEU A 130 5.16 -18.47 -23.09
N THR A 131 4.54 -17.89 -24.12
CA THR A 131 3.09 -17.65 -24.16
C THR A 131 2.28 -18.93 -24.02
N GLU A 132 2.61 -19.98 -24.78
CA GLU A 132 1.92 -21.27 -24.70
C GLU A 132 2.19 -21.98 -23.37
N THR A 133 3.43 -21.92 -22.88
CA THR A 133 3.82 -22.50 -21.59
C THR A 133 3.05 -21.85 -20.43
N PHE A 134 2.92 -20.53 -20.43
CA PHE A 134 2.16 -19.81 -19.40
C PHE A 134 0.67 -20.06 -19.50
N GLU A 135 0.09 -20.14 -20.70
CA GLU A 135 -1.31 -20.49 -20.85
C GLU A 135 -1.58 -21.91 -20.34
N ALA A 136 -0.75 -22.88 -20.73
CA ALA A 136 -0.82 -24.25 -20.21
C ALA A 136 -0.69 -24.28 -18.67
N TRP A 137 0.22 -23.49 -18.11
CA TRP A 137 0.40 -23.35 -16.66
C TRP A 137 -0.82 -22.73 -15.96
N ARG A 138 -1.44 -21.73 -16.59
CA ARG A 138 -2.63 -21.03 -16.09
C ARG A 138 -3.88 -21.91 -16.12
N THR A 139 -4.02 -22.76 -17.14
CA THR A 139 -5.19 -23.64 -17.32
C THR A 139 -5.05 -25.00 -16.64
N ALA A 140 -3.87 -25.34 -16.13
CA ALA A 140 -3.63 -26.60 -15.43
C ALA A 140 -4.58 -26.76 -14.24
N ALA A 141 -5.28 -27.89 -14.20
CA ALA A 141 -6.30 -28.18 -13.19
C ALA A 141 -5.68 -28.45 -11.80
N THR A 142 -4.50 -29.05 -11.76
CA THR A 142 -3.77 -29.33 -10.53
C THR A 142 -2.35 -28.77 -10.57
N MET A 143 -1.73 -28.61 -9.40
CA MET A 143 -0.32 -28.18 -9.33
C MET A 143 0.64 -29.21 -9.95
N THR A 144 0.28 -30.49 -9.96
CA THR A 144 1.09 -31.57 -10.53
C THR A 144 1.09 -31.56 -12.06
N ASP A 145 0.02 -31.04 -12.68
CA ASP A 145 -0.11 -30.93 -14.14
C ASP A 145 0.54 -29.67 -14.71
N ARG A 146 1.10 -28.79 -13.86
CA ARG A 146 1.71 -27.55 -14.31
C ARG A 146 3.05 -27.84 -15.01
N PRO A 147 3.23 -27.39 -16.26
CA PRO A 147 4.49 -27.57 -16.96
C PRO A 147 5.60 -26.80 -16.24
N ASP A 148 6.83 -27.31 -16.30
CA ASP A 148 7.98 -26.53 -15.88
C ASP A 148 8.13 -25.32 -16.80
N ILE A 149 8.18 -24.13 -16.21
CA ILE A 149 8.35 -22.86 -16.92
C ILE A 149 9.80 -22.61 -17.32
N GLY A 150 10.73 -23.45 -16.85
CA GLY A 150 12.15 -23.42 -17.18
C GLY A 150 12.86 -22.14 -16.70
N GLY A 151 14.16 -22.05 -16.96
CA GLY A 151 14.97 -20.92 -16.50
C GLY A 151 14.49 -19.56 -17.01
N ALA A 152 14.05 -19.49 -18.27
CA ALA A 152 13.51 -18.26 -18.86
C ALA A 152 12.18 -17.84 -18.21
N GLY A 153 11.28 -18.79 -17.90
CA GLY A 153 10.04 -18.50 -17.19
C GLY A 153 10.28 -17.99 -15.78
N TRP A 154 11.21 -18.60 -15.03
CA TRP A 154 11.60 -18.11 -13.71
C TRP A 154 12.22 -16.72 -13.75
N LEU A 155 13.00 -16.39 -14.79
CA LEU A 155 13.52 -15.05 -15.00
C LEU A 155 12.39 -14.03 -15.21
N VAL A 156 11.38 -14.34 -16.05
CA VAL A 156 10.22 -13.47 -16.26
C VAL A 156 9.45 -13.25 -14.95
N VAL A 157 9.22 -14.31 -14.17
CA VAL A 157 8.58 -14.19 -12.85
C VAL A 157 9.39 -13.29 -11.92
N LEU A 158 10.71 -13.49 -11.84
CA LEU A 158 11.59 -12.68 -10.99
C LEU A 158 11.57 -11.19 -11.40
N LEU A 159 11.65 -10.90 -12.69
CA LEU A 159 11.58 -9.52 -13.20
C LEU A 159 10.21 -8.90 -12.91
N GLY A 160 9.13 -9.67 -12.97
CA GLY A 160 7.79 -9.24 -12.60
C GLY A 160 7.68 -8.90 -11.12
N LEU A 161 8.23 -9.74 -10.25
CA LEU A 161 8.28 -9.50 -8.81
C LEU A 161 9.09 -8.23 -8.49
N ILE A 162 10.25 -8.05 -9.11
CA ILE A 162 11.07 -6.85 -8.94
C ILE A 162 10.32 -5.60 -9.44
N GLY A 163 9.73 -5.66 -10.63
CA GLY A 163 8.97 -4.55 -11.20
C GLY A 163 7.80 -4.14 -10.30
N MET A 164 7.02 -5.11 -9.82
CA MET A 164 5.91 -4.86 -8.90
C MET A 164 6.39 -4.32 -7.55
N LEU A 165 7.52 -4.81 -7.02
CA LEU A 165 8.10 -4.29 -5.79
C LEU A 165 8.50 -2.81 -5.94
N VAL A 166 9.07 -2.42 -7.09
CA VAL A 166 9.39 -1.01 -7.37
C VAL A 166 8.11 -0.17 -7.40
N VAL A 167 7.09 -0.58 -8.15
CA VAL A 167 5.80 0.13 -8.23
C VAL A 167 5.17 0.27 -6.84
N TYR A 168 5.17 -0.81 -6.06
CA TYR A 168 4.64 -0.80 -4.69
C TYR A 168 5.44 0.12 -3.77
N SER A 169 6.78 0.13 -3.85
CA SER A 169 7.63 0.99 -3.03
C SER A 169 7.40 2.49 -3.32
N CYS A 170 7.12 2.86 -4.58
CA CYS A 170 6.70 4.21 -4.93
C CYS A 170 5.32 4.57 -4.35
N TYR A 171 4.41 3.60 -4.23
CA TYR A 171 3.05 3.82 -3.76
C TYR A 171 2.91 3.80 -2.24
N PHE A 172 3.69 2.97 -1.52
CA PHE A 172 3.44 2.57 -0.14
C PHE A 172 3.19 3.71 0.86
N PHE A 173 3.94 4.81 0.75
CA PHE A 173 3.79 6.01 1.59
C PHE A 173 3.16 7.19 0.86
N ALA A 174 2.98 7.11 -0.46
CA ALA A 174 2.56 8.25 -1.28
C ALA A 174 1.18 8.82 -0.90
N PRO A 175 0.11 8.01 -0.67
CA PRO A 175 -1.19 8.54 -0.23
C PRO A 175 -1.10 9.30 1.09
N ALA A 176 -0.31 8.80 2.05
CA ALA A 176 -0.12 9.46 3.34
C ALA A 176 0.65 10.78 3.19
N LEU A 177 1.74 10.78 2.41
CA LEU A 177 2.52 11.99 2.10
C LEU A 177 1.68 13.08 1.43
N VAL A 178 0.89 12.73 0.41
CA VAL A 178 0.00 13.69 -0.27
C VAL A 178 -1.07 14.21 0.70
N MET A 179 -1.71 13.32 1.46
CA MET A 179 -2.81 13.72 2.33
C MET A 179 -2.34 14.60 3.49
N LEU A 180 -1.26 14.20 4.17
CA LEU A 180 -0.86 14.77 5.45
C LEU A 180 0.21 15.86 5.32
N HIS A 181 1.08 15.80 4.30
CA HIS A 181 2.06 16.87 4.03
C HIS A 181 1.65 17.78 2.86
N GLY A 182 0.61 17.43 2.10
CA GLY A 182 0.10 18.30 1.02
C GLY A 182 1.04 18.46 -0.16
N ILE A 183 2.06 17.60 -0.30
CA ILE A 183 3.01 17.63 -1.41
C ILE A 183 2.41 17.04 -2.70
N SER A 184 3.03 17.31 -3.85
CA SER A 184 2.54 16.82 -5.13
C SER A 184 2.63 15.29 -5.24
N ALA A 185 1.75 14.67 -6.02
CA ALA A 185 1.77 13.22 -6.24
C ALA A 185 3.13 12.71 -6.76
N SER A 186 3.79 13.47 -7.65
CA SER A 186 5.10 13.09 -8.18
C SER A 186 6.21 13.11 -7.13
N GLU A 187 6.21 14.11 -6.25
CA GLU A 187 7.17 14.19 -5.15
C GLU A 187 6.89 13.10 -4.12
N ALA A 188 5.62 12.87 -3.79
CA ALA A 188 5.21 11.81 -2.88
C ALA A 188 5.65 10.42 -3.35
N MET A 189 5.52 10.11 -4.64
CA MET A 189 5.97 8.82 -5.21
C MET A 189 7.49 8.65 -5.10
N LYS A 190 8.27 9.70 -5.39
CA LYS A 190 9.74 9.69 -5.27
C LYS A 190 10.17 9.54 -3.81
N LEU A 191 9.54 10.29 -2.93
CA LEU A 191 9.88 10.27 -1.51
C LEU A 191 9.46 8.96 -0.84
N SER A 192 8.32 8.39 -1.24
CA SER A 192 7.90 7.04 -0.84
C SER A 192 8.93 5.99 -1.24
N LEU A 193 9.46 6.05 -2.47
CA LEU A 193 10.52 5.14 -2.92
C LEU A 193 11.76 5.24 -2.01
N VAL A 194 12.22 6.46 -1.73
CA VAL A 194 13.38 6.69 -0.84
C VAL A 194 13.07 6.19 0.58
N GLY A 195 11.91 6.52 1.14
CA GLY A 195 11.52 6.11 2.48
C GLY A 195 11.37 4.61 2.64
N PHE A 196 10.82 3.94 1.62
CA PHE A 196 10.68 2.48 1.59
C PHE A 196 12.03 1.80 1.58
N TRP A 197 12.94 2.17 0.66
CA TRP A 197 14.25 1.52 0.55
C TRP A 197 15.22 1.91 1.66
N ARG A 198 15.10 3.11 2.25
CA ARG A 198 15.86 3.47 3.46
C ARG A 198 15.42 2.66 4.68
N ASN A 199 14.18 2.14 4.68
CA ASN A 199 13.57 1.38 5.78
C ASN A 199 13.07 0.00 5.37
N TRP A 200 13.71 -0.63 4.37
CA TRP A 200 13.24 -1.92 3.84
C TRP A 200 13.22 -3.02 4.91
N LEU A 201 14.15 -2.99 5.87
CA LEU A 201 14.27 -4.01 6.90
C LEU A 201 13.14 -3.91 7.97
N PRO A 202 12.82 -2.72 8.53
CA PRO A 202 11.59 -2.53 9.29
C PRO A 202 10.32 -2.93 8.54
N VAL A 203 10.19 -2.54 7.27
CA VAL A 203 9.03 -2.88 6.42
C VAL A 203 8.93 -4.39 6.23
N LEU A 204 10.04 -5.07 5.97
CA LEU A 204 10.10 -6.52 5.82
C LEU A 204 9.69 -7.22 7.12
N LEU A 205 10.20 -6.78 8.28
CA LEU A 205 9.84 -7.35 9.57
C LEU A 205 8.34 -7.17 9.86
N ALA A 206 7.81 -5.95 9.68
CA ALA A 206 6.39 -5.67 9.88
C ALA A 206 5.52 -6.56 8.96
N SER A 207 5.90 -6.65 7.67
CA SER A 207 5.19 -7.46 6.68
C SER A 207 5.23 -8.96 7.01
N ALA A 208 6.36 -9.48 7.47
CA ALA A 208 6.49 -10.87 7.89
C ALA A 208 5.62 -11.18 9.11
N ILE A 209 5.62 -10.30 10.11
CA ILE A 209 4.79 -10.46 11.32
C ILE A 209 3.31 -10.39 10.96
N LEU A 210 2.89 -9.38 10.20
CA LEU A 210 1.49 -9.24 9.76
C LEU A 210 1.04 -10.43 8.89
N SER A 211 1.92 -10.99 8.06
CA SER A 211 1.61 -12.20 7.28
C SER A 211 1.40 -13.42 8.17
N GLY A 212 2.24 -13.62 9.18
CA GLY A 212 2.04 -14.67 10.19
C GLY A 212 0.72 -14.49 10.95
N LEU A 213 0.41 -13.25 11.35
CA LEU A 213 -0.87 -12.92 11.99
C LEU A 213 -2.06 -13.14 11.04
N ALA A 214 -1.92 -12.89 9.75
CA ALA A 214 -2.96 -13.14 8.76
C ALA A 214 -3.29 -14.63 8.64
N ILE A 215 -2.29 -15.50 8.64
CA ILE A 215 -2.49 -16.96 8.64
C ILE A 215 -3.29 -17.38 9.88
N ILE A 216 -2.92 -16.87 11.07
CA ILE A 216 -3.64 -17.16 12.33
C ILE A 216 -5.07 -16.61 12.27
N ALA A 217 -5.25 -15.39 11.77
CA ALA A 217 -6.55 -14.72 11.64
C ALA A 217 -7.50 -15.41 10.66
N MET A 218 -6.98 -16.22 9.73
CA MET A 218 -7.77 -17.02 8.80
C MET A 218 -8.35 -18.30 9.43
N ILE A 219 -7.71 -18.86 10.47
CA ILE A 219 -8.15 -20.10 11.15
C ILE A 219 -9.61 -20.05 11.66
N PRO A 220 -10.06 -19.00 12.36
CA PRO A 220 -11.45 -18.91 12.85
C PRO A 220 -12.40 -18.47 11.73
N MET A 221 -12.47 -19.22 10.62
CA MET A 221 -13.31 -18.92 9.46
C MET A 221 -13.13 -17.48 8.94
N MET A 222 -11.88 -17.01 8.85
CA MET A 222 -11.52 -15.65 8.42
C MET A 222 -12.03 -14.50 9.30
N LEU A 223 -12.70 -14.76 10.42
CA LEU A 223 -13.22 -13.72 11.32
C LEU A 223 -12.12 -12.87 11.94
N GLY A 224 -10.92 -13.42 12.13
CA GLY A 224 -9.77 -12.65 12.63
C GLY A 224 -9.35 -11.52 11.69
N LEU A 225 -9.67 -11.62 10.38
CA LEU A 225 -9.33 -10.58 9.41
C LEU A 225 -10.12 -9.29 9.65
N ILE A 226 -11.31 -9.38 10.24
CA ILE A 226 -12.12 -8.20 10.61
C ILE A 226 -11.34 -7.29 11.56
N VAL A 227 -10.54 -7.86 12.46
CA VAL A 227 -9.68 -7.12 13.39
C VAL A 227 -8.31 -6.83 12.80
N LEU A 228 -7.77 -7.71 11.95
CA LEU A 228 -6.43 -7.51 11.40
C LEU A 228 -6.37 -6.41 10.34
N ILE A 229 -7.39 -6.29 9.47
CA ILE A 229 -7.40 -5.27 8.40
C ILE A 229 -7.27 -3.83 8.96
N PRO A 230 -8.03 -3.38 9.98
CA PRO A 230 -7.82 -2.04 10.53
C PRO A 230 -6.42 -1.88 11.11
N VAL A 231 -5.86 -2.92 11.74
CA VAL A 231 -4.48 -2.88 12.25
C VAL A 231 -3.47 -2.74 11.13
N VAL A 232 -3.66 -3.40 9.99
CA VAL A 232 -2.80 -3.25 8.80
C VAL A 232 -2.87 -1.82 8.25
N LEU A 233 -4.08 -1.28 8.10
CA LEU A 233 -4.28 0.11 7.65
C LEU A 233 -3.61 1.12 8.59
N LEU A 234 -3.76 0.93 9.90
CA LEU A 234 -3.10 1.76 10.91
C LEU A 234 -1.59 1.55 10.98
N THR A 235 -1.09 0.35 10.68
CA THR A 235 0.36 0.09 10.61
C THR A 235 1.00 0.86 9.47
N ASN A 236 0.28 1.04 8.35
CA ASN A 236 0.75 1.90 7.27
C ASN A 236 0.88 3.37 7.75
N TYR A 237 -0.08 3.86 8.53
CA TYR A 237 -0.01 5.19 9.14
C TYR A 237 1.13 5.32 10.16
N THR A 238 1.29 4.37 11.09
CA THR A 238 2.34 4.44 12.11
C THR A 238 3.73 4.30 11.51
N ALA A 239 3.90 3.46 10.48
CA ALA A 239 5.13 3.38 9.70
C ALA A 239 5.44 4.72 9.01
N TYR A 240 4.44 5.31 8.37
CA TYR A 240 4.55 6.62 7.73
C TYR A 240 4.98 7.70 8.74
N ALA A 241 4.27 7.80 9.86
CA ALA A 241 4.56 8.79 10.91
C ALA A 241 5.98 8.60 11.47
N ASP A 242 6.41 7.37 11.72
CA ASP A 242 7.75 7.12 12.25
C ASP A 242 8.85 7.43 11.21
N VAL A 243 8.59 7.25 9.92
CA VAL A 243 9.57 7.55 8.86
C VAL A 243 9.66 9.05 8.56
N PHE A 244 8.55 9.76 8.50
CA PHE A 244 8.47 11.12 7.96
C PHE A 244 8.08 12.22 8.95
N ASP A 245 7.49 11.88 10.09
CA ASP A 245 7.00 12.85 11.07
C ASP A 245 7.88 12.81 12.35
N PRO A 246 8.65 13.87 12.65
CA PRO A 246 9.35 13.95 13.93
C PRO A 246 8.33 13.97 15.08
N ARG A 247 8.54 13.08 16.06
CA ARG A 247 7.71 13.00 17.28
C ARG A 247 7.87 14.26 18.13
#